data_AF-A0A183EKD9-F1
#
_entry.id   AF-A0A183EKD9-F1
#
_cell.length_a   1.000
_cell.length_b   1.000
_cell.length_c   1.000
_cell.angle_alpha   90.00
_cell.angle_beta   90.00
_cell.angle_gamma   90.00
#
_symmetry.space_group_name_H-M   'P 1'
#
loop_
_entity.id
_entity.type
_entity.pdbx_description
1 polymer ?
#
loop_
_entity_poly.entity_id
_entity_poly.type
_entity_poly.pdbx_seq_one_letter_code
_entity_poly.pdbx_strand_id
1 'polypeptide(L)'
;MTTSSGNVTWLFSAIFKSSCQIKVRYYPFDDQECELRFASWSHDLKEMDLKLITDKGDLSSYMNNSEFDLLDMTARKEIIIFPTDPSQQWPVIVIRIRMHRRPLFYVFNHVSYFGLYHKNSKKN
;
A
#
# COMPACT_ATOMS: atom_id res chain seq x y z
N MET A 1 -20.29 -11.11 -14.38
CA MET A 1 -20.89 -12.44 -14.59
C MET A 1 -21.96 -12.65 -13.55
N THR A 2 -23.13 -13.16 -13.95
CA THR A 2 -24.23 -13.46 -13.02
C THR A 2 -24.52 -14.96 -13.04
N THR A 3 -24.84 -15.54 -11.89
CA THR A 3 -25.30 -16.93 -11.79
C THR A 3 -26.82 -16.98 -11.66
N SER A 4 -27.44 -18.11 -12.01
CA SER A 4 -28.87 -18.34 -11.80
C SER A 4 -29.28 -18.31 -10.32
N SER A 5 -28.32 -18.49 -9.40
CA SER A 5 -28.52 -18.34 -7.95
C SER A 5 -28.50 -16.89 -7.46
N GLY A 6 -28.37 -15.90 -8.36
CA GLY A 6 -28.36 -14.48 -8.02
C GLY A 6 -26.99 -13.94 -7.58
N ASN A 7 -25.90 -14.72 -7.68
CA ASN A 7 -24.57 -14.19 -7.38
C ASN A 7 -24.07 -13.33 -8.54
N VAL A 8 -23.53 -12.17 -8.21
CA VAL A 8 -22.97 -11.22 -9.18
C VAL A 8 -21.48 -11.07 -8.94
N THR A 9 -20.68 -11.34 -9.96
CA THR A 9 -19.24 -11.06 -9.99
C THR A 9 -18.98 -9.87 -10.89
N TRP A 10 -18.38 -8.83 -10.33
CA TRP A 10 -17.97 -7.63 -11.05
C TRP A 10 -16.46 -7.42 -10.88
N LEU A 11 -15.74 -7.47 -12.00
CA LEU A 11 -14.31 -7.19 -12.08
C LEU A 11 -14.14 -5.89 -12.85
N PHE A 12 -13.46 -4.92 -12.25
CA PHE A 12 -13.14 -3.65 -12.89
C PHE A 12 -11.66 -3.31 -12.70
N SER A 13 -11.10 -2.56 -13.65
CA SER A 13 -9.74 -2.04 -13.56
C SER A 13 -9.80 -0.56 -13.22
N ALA A 14 -9.02 -0.14 -12.24
CA ALA A 14 -8.93 1.26 -11.83
C ALA A 14 -7.50 1.61 -11.41
N ILE A 15 -7.15 2.88 -11.58
CA ILE A 15 -5.90 3.46 -11.07
C ILE A 15 -6.22 4.13 -9.74
N PHE A 16 -5.67 3.60 -8.66
CA PHE A 16 -5.80 4.18 -7.32
C PHE A 16 -4.58 5.05 -7.01
N LYS A 17 -4.83 6.29 -6.58
CA LYS A 17 -3.80 7.20 -6.08
C LYS A 17 -4.06 7.44 -4.60
N SER A 18 -3.08 7.11 -3.76
CA SER A 18 -3.15 7.29 -2.32
C SER A 18 -1.98 8.10 -1.82
N SER A 19 -2.21 8.87 -0.76
CA SER A 19 -1.13 9.48 0.03
C SER A 19 -0.76 8.53 1.16
N CYS A 20 0.50 8.10 1.22
CA CYS A 20 1.04 7.36 2.37
C CYS A 20 2.24 8.08 2.97
N GLN A 21 2.44 7.87 4.27
CA GLN A 21 3.58 8.45 4.99
C GLN A 21 4.85 7.63 4.69
N ILE A 22 5.85 8.29 4.11
CA ILE A 22 7.15 7.67 3.80
C ILE A 22 8.13 7.87 4.95
N LYS A 23 8.80 6.80 5.37
CA LYS A 23 9.81 6.82 6.45
C LYS A 23 11.22 6.81 5.85
N VAL A 24 11.91 7.94 5.88
CA VAL A 24 13.21 8.12 5.20
C VAL A 24 14.44 7.97 6.12
N ARG A 25 14.28 7.39 7.31
CA ARG A 25 15.36 7.29 8.32
C ARG A 25 16.60 6.55 7.82
N TYR A 26 16.42 5.51 6.99
CA TYR A 26 17.48 4.65 6.49
C TYR A 26 17.69 4.77 4.97
N TYR A 27 17.24 5.87 4.37
CA TYR A 27 17.37 6.09 2.93
C TYR A 27 18.83 5.91 2.44
N PRO A 28 19.08 5.22 1.32
CA PRO A 28 18.14 4.58 0.39
C PRO A 28 17.85 3.08 0.68
N PHE A 29 18.16 2.59 1.87
CA PHE A 29 18.00 1.20 2.32
C PHE A 29 16.74 1.05 3.19
N ASP A 30 15.63 1.61 2.72
CA ASP A 30 14.40 1.79 3.47
C ASP A 30 13.28 0.87 2.98
N ASP A 31 12.54 0.32 3.95
CA ASP A 31 11.25 -0.33 3.72
C ASP A 31 10.12 0.68 3.89
N GLN A 32 9.16 0.64 2.97
CA GLN A 32 7.96 1.45 2.98
C GLN A 32 6.71 0.61 3.16
N GLU A 33 5.72 1.20 3.82
CA GLU A 33 4.44 0.57 4.11
C GLU A 33 3.33 1.57 3.84
N CYS A 34 2.45 1.22 2.90
CA CYS A 34 1.35 2.07 2.48
C CYS A 34 0.04 1.30 2.60
N GLU A 35 -0.98 1.93 3.17
CA GLU A 35 -2.32 1.37 3.30
C GLU A 35 -3.28 2.02 2.30
N LEU A 36 -4.07 1.20 1.61
CA LEU A 36 -5.27 1.61 0.87
C LEU A 36 -6.48 1.18 1.68
N ARG A 37 -7.44 2.10 1.88
CA ARG A 37 -8.65 1.85 2.67
C ARG A 37 -9.87 1.93 1.77
N PHE A 38 -10.63 0.85 1.70
CA PHE A 38 -11.84 0.74 0.89
C PHE A 38 -13.04 0.50 1.79
N ALA A 39 -14.09 1.29 1.61
CA ALA A 39 -15.34 1.17 2.33
C ALA A 39 -16.48 1.61 1.40
N SER A 40 -17.71 1.25 1.76
CA SER A 40 -18.85 1.95 1.19
C SER A 40 -18.81 3.42 1.58
N TRP A 41 -19.30 4.29 0.69
CA TRP A 41 -19.41 5.73 0.99
C TRP A 41 -20.67 6.05 1.81
N SER A 42 -21.74 5.28 1.63
CA SER A 42 -23.07 5.62 2.16
C SER A 42 -23.75 4.52 2.96
N HIS A 43 -23.21 3.29 2.94
CA HIS A 43 -23.81 2.15 3.61
C HIS A 43 -22.95 1.70 4.78
N ASP A 44 -23.57 1.62 5.95
CA ASP A 44 -22.93 1.14 7.17
C ASP A 44 -22.90 -0.41 7.21
N LEU A 45 -22.36 -0.95 8.30
CA LEU A 45 -22.22 -2.40 8.51
C LEU A 45 -23.57 -3.14 8.55
N LYS A 46 -24.66 -2.45 8.94
CA LYS A 46 -25.99 -3.08 9.03
C LYS A 46 -26.58 -3.30 7.64
N GLU A 47 -26.26 -2.42 6.70
CA GLU A 47 -26.73 -2.49 5.32
C GLU A 47 -25.79 -3.28 4.41
N MET A 48 -24.48 -3.16 4.60
CA MET A 48 -23.47 -3.78 3.75
C MET A 48 -22.30 -4.31 4.56
N ASP A 49 -22.08 -5.63 4.52
CA ASP A 49 -20.93 -6.27 5.17
C ASP A 49 -19.84 -6.70 4.16
N LEU A 50 -18.70 -6.00 4.17
CA LEU A 50 -17.55 -6.36 3.33
C LEU A 50 -16.82 -7.58 3.90
N LYS A 51 -16.49 -8.53 3.02
CA LYS A 51 -15.74 -9.75 3.36
C LYS A 51 -14.58 -9.96 2.40
N LEU A 52 -13.46 -10.41 2.97
CA LEU A 52 -12.28 -10.82 2.21
C LEU A 52 -12.47 -12.25 1.70
N ILE A 53 -12.11 -12.49 0.44
CA ILE A 53 -11.97 -13.83 -0.10
C ILE A 53 -10.64 -14.45 0.36
N THR A 54 -9.60 -13.63 0.45
CA THR A 54 -8.24 -13.98 0.87
C THR A 54 -7.62 -12.80 1.63
N ASP A 55 -6.67 -13.08 2.52
CA ASP A 55 -5.87 -12.10 3.25
C ASP A 55 -4.63 -11.64 2.47
N LYS A 56 -4.41 -12.17 1.26
CA LYS A 56 -3.28 -11.84 0.38
C LYS A 56 -3.74 -11.28 -0.96
N GLY A 57 -3.01 -10.30 -1.48
CA GLY A 57 -3.19 -9.81 -2.84
C GLY A 57 -2.84 -10.87 -3.87
N ASP A 58 -3.62 -10.94 -4.95
CA ASP A 58 -3.25 -11.74 -6.13
C ASP A 58 -2.14 -11.02 -6.90
N LEU A 59 -0.96 -11.61 -6.92
CA LEU A 59 0.24 -11.08 -7.59
C LEU A 59 0.56 -11.80 -8.90
N SER A 60 -0.33 -12.68 -9.39
CA SER A 60 -0.12 -13.44 -10.63
C SER A 60 0.14 -12.55 -11.86
N SER A 61 -0.44 -11.35 -11.87
CA SER A 61 -0.29 -10.35 -12.92
C SER A 61 0.52 -9.12 -12.49
N TYR A 62 1.32 -9.23 -11.42
CA TYR A 62 2.14 -8.12 -10.94
C TYR A 62 3.28 -7.80 -11.92
N MET A 63 3.45 -6.51 -12.22
CA MET A 63 4.59 -6.01 -13.01
C MET A 63 5.64 -5.44 -12.07
N ASN A 64 6.87 -5.91 -12.19
CA ASN A 64 8.00 -5.46 -11.39
C ASN A 64 8.27 -3.96 -11.56
N ASN A 65 8.55 -3.28 -10.45
CA ASN A 65 8.93 -1.88 -10.45
C ASN A 65 10.46 -1.70 -10.47
N SER A 66 10.93 -0.66 -11.16
CA SER A 66 12.37 -0.36 -11.33
C SER A 66 13.01 0.33 -10.13
N GLU A 67 12.21 0.90 -9.24
CA GLU A 67 12.64 1.62 -8.03
C GLU A 67 12.37 0.82 -6.74
N PHE A 68 11.34 -0.03 -6.74
CA PHE A 68 10.89 -0.75 -5.57
C PHE A 68 10.73 -2.25 -5.84
N ASP A 69 11.18 -3.07 -4.90
CA ASP A 69 10.82 -4.47 -4.76
C ASP A 69 9.53 -4.57 -3.94
N LEU A 70 8.51 -5.27 -4.46
CA LEU A 70 7.32 -5.60 -3.68
C LEU A 70 7.67 -6.74 -2.71
N LEU A 71 7.53 -6.48 -1.40
CA LEU A 71 7.80 -7.47 -0.35
C LEU A 71 6.56 -8.33 -0.09
N ASP A 72 5.44 -7.68 0.19
CA ASP A 72 4.15 -8.33 0.39
C ASP A 72 2.98 -7.38 0.12
N MET A 73 1.82 -7.98 -0.12
CA MET A 73 0.53 -7.30 -0.23
C MET A 73 -0.50 -8.10 0.56
N THR A 74 -0.98 -7.53 1.65
CA THR A 74 -1.92 -8.18 2.58
C THR A 74 -3.19 -7.36 2.72
N ALA A 75 -4.29 -8.02 3.09
CA ALA A 75 -5.58 -7.39 3.28
C ALA A 75 -6.19 -7.82 4.61
N ARG A 76 -6.79 -6.87 5.31
CA ARG A 76 -7.53 -7.11 6.56
C ARG A 76 -8.80 -6.29 6.60
N LYS A 77 -9.80 -6.81 7.30
CA LYS A 77 -11.03 -6.08 7.59
C LYS A 77 -10.90 -5.36 8.93
N GLU A 78 -11.28 -4.10 8.96
CA GLU A 78 -11.47 -3.30 10.18
C GLU A 78 -12.93 -2.85 10.27
N ILE A 79 -13.44 -2.72 11.49
CA ILE A 79 -14.71 -2.04 11.75
C ILE A 79 -14.36 -0.70 12.38
N ILE A 80 -14.70 0.39 11.68
CA ILE A 80 -14.42 1.75 12.11
C ILE A 80 -15.70 2.40 12.62
N ILE A 81 -15.61 3.06 13.77
CA ILE A 81 -16.64 3.93 14.30
C ILE A 81 -16.12 5.36 14.14
N PHE A 82 -16.82 6.17 13.35
CA PHE A 82 -16.43 7.56 13.15
C PHE A 82 -16.92 8.43 14.31
N PRO A 83 -16.13 9.43 14.77
CA PRO A 83 -16.55 10.32 15.85
C PRO A 83 -17.84 11.10 15.58
N THR A 84 -18.18 11.30 14.31
CA THR A 84 -19.39 12.02 13.87
C THR A 84 -20.68 11.30 14.27
N ASP A 85 -20.69 9.97 14.25
CA ASP A 85 -21.83 9.16 14.69
C ASP A 85 -21.33 7.86 15.35
N PRO A 86 -21.27 7.82 16.69
CA PRO A 86 -20.83 6.64 17.43
C PRO A 86 -21.74 5.42 17.29
N SER A 87 -22.97 5.59 16.79
CA SER A 87 -23.93 4.50 16.63
C SER A 87 -23.74 3.71 15.34
N GLN A 88 -22.97 4.27 14.40
CA GLN A 88 -22.69 3.67 13.09
C GLN A 88 -21.31 3.01 13.05
N GLN A 89 -21.29 1.84 12.44
CA GLN A 89 -20.09 1.03 12.25
C GLN A 89 -19.86 0.85 10.76
N TRP A 90 -18.62 1.03 10.30
CA TRP A 90 -18.27 0.96 8.88
C TRP A 90 -17.30 -0.20 8.65
N PRO A 91 -17.65 -1.17 7.80
CA PRO A 91 -16.72 -2.21 7.40
C PRO A 91 -15.73 -1.61 6.39
N VAL A 92 -14.44 -1.64 6.75
CA VAL A 92 -13.36 -1.13 5.93
C VAL A 92 -12.40 -2.25 5.59
N ILE A 93 -12.08 -2.41 4.32
CA ILE A 93 -11.00 -3.27 3.85
C ILE A 93 -9.73 -2.45 3.75
N VAL A 94 -8.73 -2.83 4.53
CA VAL A 94 -7.40 -2.22 4.55
C VAL A 94 -6.44 -3.13 3.81
N ILE A 95 -5.93 -2.65 2.68
CA ILE A 95 -4.90 -3.32 1.89
C ILE A 95 -3.57 -2.68 2.22
N ARG A 96 -2.65 -3.45 2.78
CA ARG A 96 -1.29 -3.03 3.14
C ARG A 96 -0.31 -3.53 2.08
N ILE A 97 0.43 -2.60 1.50
CA ILE A 97 1.47 -2.86 0.50
C ILE A 97 2.82 -2.52 1.15
N ARG A 98 3.71 -3.50 1.20
CA ARG A 98 5.09 -3.34 1.69
C ARG A 98 6.07 -3.42 0.55
N MET A 99 6.96 -2.44 0.49
CA MET A 99 7.92 -2.28 -0.60
C MET A 99 9.30 -1.96 -0.07
N HIS A 100 10.35 -2.49 -0.70
CA HIS A 100 11.74 -2.18 -0.41
C HIS A 100 12.32 -1.34 -1.55
N ARG A 101 13.00 -0.23 -1.23
CA ARG A 101 13.64 0.60 -2.26
C ARG A 101 14.88 -0.10 -2.82
N ARG A 102 15.04 -0.12 -4.14
CA ARG A 102 16.28 -0.52 -4.81
C ARG A 102 17.34 0.58 -4.64
N PRO A 103 18.45 0.34 -3.92
CA PRO A 103 19.33 1.43 -3.49
C PRO A 103 20.35 1.87 -4.54
N LEU A 104 20.61 1.04 -5.57
CA LEU A 104 21.77 1.18 -6.47
C LEU A 104 21.90 2.58 -7.08
N PHE A 105 20.83 3.09 -7.70
CA PHE A 105 20.82 4.42 -8.31
C PHE A 105 21.21 5.52 -7.29
N TYR A 106 20.67 5.44 -6.08
CA TYR A 106 20.90 6.43 -5.05
C TYR A 106 22.29 6.34 -4.42
N VAL A 107 22.82 5.13 -4.30
CA VAL A 107 24.19 4.92 -3.84
C VAL A 107 25.18 5.56 -4.80
N PHE A 108 25.05 5.30 -6.12
CA PHE A 108 25.96 5.85 -7.13
C PHE A 108 25.87 7.38 -7.29
N ASN A 109 24.67 7.95 -7.17
CA ASN A 109 24.48 9.38 -7.45
C ASN A 109 24.56 10.28 -6.22
N HIS A 110 24.13 9.81 -5.05
CA HIS A 110 24.10 10.64 -3.84
C HIS A 110 25.19 10.23 -2.85
N VAL A 111 25.30 8.93 -2.54
CA VAL A 111 26.16 8.46 -1.43
C VAL A 111 27.64 8.49 -1.83
N SER A 112 28.00 7.96 -3.00
CA SER A 112 29.41 7.93 -3.45
C SER A 112 29.98 9.32 -3.73
N TYR A 113 29.20 10.21 -4.34
CA TYR A 113 29.64 11.60 -4.56
C TYR A 113 29.90 12.33 -3.24
N PHE A 114 29.02 12.18 -2.25
CA PHE A 114 29.23 12.77 -0.93
C PHE A 114 30.43 12.16 -0.20
N GLY A 115 30.60 10.83 -0.27
CA GLY A 115 31.75 10.13 0.30
C GLY A 115 33.08 10.58 -0.30
N LEU A 116 33.14 10.80 -1.63
CA LEU A 116 34.32 11.34 -2.31
C LEU A 116 34.60 12.79 -1.92
N TYR A 117 33.57 13.64 -1.86
CA TYR A 117 33.71 15.03 -1.43
C TYR A 117 34.28 15.13 0.00
N HIS A 118 33.74 14.34 0.92
CA HIS A 118 34.21 14.33 2.31
C HIS A 118 35.63 13.76 2.45
N LYS A 119 36.03 12.83 1.57
CA LYS A 119 37.39 12.29 1.52
C LYS A 119 38.40 13.32 0.98
N ASN A 120 37.99 14.15 0.03
CA ASN A 120 38.80 15.26 -0.49
C ASN A 120 38.88 16.43 0.49
N SER A 121 37.81 16.75 1.21
CA SER A 121 37.82 17.82 2.23
C SER A 121 38.69 17.50 3.46
N LYS A 122 38.97 16.23 3.76
CA LYS A 122 39.91 15.84 4.83
C LYS A 122 41.36 15.70 4.35
N LYS A 123 41.63 15.91 3.06
CA LYS A 123 42.97 15.83 2.45
C LYS A 123 43.62 17.19 2.20
N ASN A 124 42.91 18.28 2.45
CA ASN A 124 43.41 19.66 2.56
C ASN A 124 43.30 20.12 4.01
#